data_AF-A0A3M0XJB9-F1
#
_entry.id   AF-A0A3M0XJB9-F1
#
_cell.length_a   1.000
_cell.length_b   1.000
_cell.length_c   1.000
_cell.angle_alpha   90.00
_cell.angle_beta   90.00
_cell.angle_gamma   90.00
#
_symmetry.space_group_name_H-M   'P 1'
#
loop_
_entity.id
_entity.type
_entity.pdbx_description
1 polymer ?
#
loop_
_entity_poly.entity_id
_entity_poly.type
_entity_poly.pdbx_seq_one_letter_code
_entity_poly.pdbx_strand_id
1 'polypeptide(L)'
;TTITQDVNDFLTSVYGQAIVTNSSIQFLLKQSPASIDLIKKTFNLTEGEKYLLLECGVGEGIFFAGNKHAAIKVVASYTEDQLITSDPRQLLEIEEARREFDARNQAEGADIGDLEEGTVLPT
;
A
#
# COMPACT_ATOMS: atom_id res chain seq x y z
N THR A 1 -8.90 5.60 -15.33
CA THR A 1 -8.96 5.57 -13.86
C THR A 1 -7.93 6.54 -13.33
N THR A 2 -8.35 7.47 -12.47
CA THR A 2 -7.48 8.51 -11.91
C THR A 2 -7.34 8.26 -10.41
N ILE A 3 -6.12 8.34 -9.89
CA ILE A 3 -5.81 8.14 -8.47
C ILE A 3 -5.03 9.38 -7.99
N THR A 4 -5.51 10.05 -6.95
CA THR A 4 -4.84 11.21 -6.33
C THR A 4 -4.98 11.16 -4.82
N GLN A 5 -3.97 11.65 -4.12
CA GLN A 5 -4.00 11.87 -2.67
C GLN A 5 -4.42 13.30 -2.31
N ASP A 6 -4.27 14.24 -3.23
CA ASP A 6 -4.78 15.61 -3.08
C ASP A 6 -6.02 15.76 -3.97
N VAL A 7 -7.18 15.68 -3.32
CA VAL A 7 -8.47 15.85 -3.99
C VAL A 7 -8.77 17.33 -4.20
N ASN A 8 -8.26 18.24 -3.36
CA ASN A 8 -8.53 19.67 -3.50
C ASN A 8 -7.93 20.24 -4.78
N ASP A 9 -6.69 19.89 -5.09
CA ASP A 9 -6.01 20.37 -6.31
C ASP A 9 -6.73 19.91 -7.59
N PHE A 10 -7.37 18.75 -7.52
CA PHE A 10 -8.18 18.23 -8.62
C PHE A 10 -9.52 18.97 -8.74
N LEU A 11 -10.15 19.31 -7.62
CA LEU A 11 -11.46 19.95 -7.58
C LEU A 11 -11.43 21.47 -7.82
N THR A 12 -10.28 22.12 -7.64
CA THR A 12 -10.06 23.54 -7.99
C THR A 12 -9.86 23.76 -9.48
N SER A 13 -9.49 22.73 -10.24
CA SER A 13 -9.31 22.78 -11.69
C SER A 13 -10.61 22.50 -12.45
N VAL A 14 -10.90 23.32 -13.48
CA VAL A 14 -12.08 23.16 -14.37
C VAL A 14 -12.15 21.76 -14.99
N TYR A 15 -10.99 21.17 -15.29
CA TYR A 15 -10.91 19.83 -15.88
C TYR A 15 -11.10 18.72 -14.85
N GLY A 16 -10.66 18.91 -13.61
CA GLY A 16 -10.74 17.85 -12.60
C GLY A 16 -12.16 17.62 -12.11
N GLN A 17 -12.99 18.67 -12.01
CA GLN A 17 -14.44 18.50 -11.77
C GLN A 17 -15.12 17.65 -12.86
N ALA A 18 -14.78 17.88 -14.12
CA ALA A 18 -15.36 17.13 -15.24
C ALA A 18 -14.93 15.65 -15.23
N ILE A 19 -13.68 15.36 -14.85
CA ILE A 19 -13.18 13.97 -14.76
C ILE A 19 -13.88 13.21 -13.62
N VAL A 20 -14.10 13.86 -12.47
CA VAL A 20 -14.79 13.24 -11.34
C VAL A 20 -16.25 12.94 -11.68
N THR A 21 -16.97 13.89 -12.28
CA THR A 21 -18.39 13.73 -12.63
C THR A 21 -18.64 12.70 -13.73
N ASN A 22 -17.70 12.52 -14.66
CA ASN A 22 -17.82 11.50 -15.72
C ASN A 22 -17.28 10.12 -15.32
N SER A 23 -16.72 9.97 -14.11
CA SER A 23 -16.24 8.68 -13.63
C SER A 23 -17.42 7.87 -13.08
N SER A 24 -17.73 6.74 -13.73
CA SER A 24 -18.82 5.83 -13.32
C SER A 24 -18.56 5.10 -12.00
N ILE A 25 -17.30 4.98 -11.63
CA ILE A 25 -16.81 4.35 -10.41
C ILE A 25 -15.86 5.31 -9.73
N GLN A 26 -16.10 5.57 -8.45
CA GLN A 26 -15.22 6.41 -7.63
C GLN A 26 -14.96 5.70 -6.31
N PHE A 27 -13.76 5.92 -5.76
CA PHE A 27 -13.37 5.32 -4.50
C PHE A 27 -12.74 6.39 -3.61
N LEU A 28 -13.40 6.66 -2.47
CA LEU A 28 -12.94 7.64 -1.49
C LEU A 28 -12.46 6.89 -0.24
N LEU A 29 -11.17 6.96 0.04
CA LEU A 29 -10.58 6.53 1.30
C LEU A 29 -10.60 7.67 2.31
N LYS A 30 -10.06 7.43 3.51
CA LYS A 30 -9.91 8.44 4.58
C LYS A 30 -9.46 9.80 4.04
N GLN A 31 -10.19 10.86 4.40
CA GLN A 31 -9.91 12.23 3.95
C GLN A 31 -9.50 13.13 5.12
N SER A 32 -8.80 14.22 4.81
CA SER A 32 -8.48 15.24 5.79
C SER A 32 -9.68 16.14 6.10
N PRO A 33 -9.84 16.63 7.34
CA PRO A 33 -10.93 17.54 7.71
C PRO A 33 -10.96 18.83 6.89
N ALA A 34 -9.81 19.28 6.39
CA ALA A 34 -9.71 20.49 5.57
C ALA A 34 -10.39 20.35 4.20
N SER A 35 -10.51 19.11 3.67
CA SER A 35 -11.00 18.84 2.32
C SER A 35 -12.40 18.24 2.31
N ILE A 36 -12.89 17.79 3.47
CA ILE A 36 -14.11 16.98 3.59
C ILE A 36 -15.37 17.73 3.14
N ASP A 37 -15.44 19.04 3.36
CA ASP A 37 -16.63 19.83 2.98
C ASP A 37 -16.73 20.02 1.46
N LEU A 38 -15.58 20.16 0.78
CA LEU A 38 -15.53 20.23 -0.68
C LEU A 38 -15.90 18.89 -1.29
N ILE A 39 -15.38 17.79 -0.73
CA ILE A 39 -15.68 16.42 -1.16
C ILE A 39 -17.16 16.13 -0.94
N LYS A 40 -17.72 16.46 0.23
CA LYS A 40 -19.15 16.30 0.51
C LYS A 40 -20.02 16.97 -0.55
N LYS A 41 -19.70 18.21 -0.92
CA LYS A 41 -20.44 18.97 -1.92
C LYS A 41 -20.29 18.39 -3.33
N THR A 42 -19.09 17.95 -3.69
CA THR A 42 -18.79 17.45 -5.04
C THR A 42 -19.36 16.07 -5.28
N PHE A 43 -19.30 15.20 -4.28
CA PHE A 43 -19.72 13.80 -4.35
C PHE A 43 -21.13 13.58 -3.76
N ASN A 44 -21.86 14.66 -3.45
CA ASN A 44 -23.23 14.62 -2.89
C ASN A 44 -23.37 13.72 -1.66
N LEU A 45 -22.38 13.77 -0.75
CA LEU A 45 -22.36 12.91 0.44
C LEU A 45 -23.35 13.40 1.50
N THR A 46 -23.91 12.43 2.23
CA THR A 46 -24.65 12.68 3.47
C THR A 46 -23.68 13.05 4.61
N GLU A 47 -24.20 13.63 5.68
CA GLU A 47 -23.37 13.89 6.88
C GLU A 47 -22.79 12.59 7.46
N GLY A 48 -23.57 11.49 7.49
CA GLY A 48 -23.08 10.20 7.99
C GLY A 48 -21.89 9.65 7.19
N GLU A 49 -21.92 9.77 5.87
CA GLU A 49 -20.81 9.37 4.99
C GLU A 49 -19.58 10.26 5.16
N LYS A 50 -19.78 11.55 5.39
CA LYS A 50 -18.68 12.48 5.76
C LYS A 50 -18.00 12.03 7.05
N TYR A 51 -18.76 11.71 8.10
CA TYR A 51 -18.18 11.22 9.35
C TYR A 51 -17.43 9.89 9.17
N LEU A 52 -18.00 8.98 8.37
CA LEU A 52 -17.33 7.73 8.03
C LEU A 52 -15.95 7.97 7.41
N LEU A 53 -15.82 8.92 6.47
CA LEU A 53 -14.53 9.25 5.83
C LEU A 53 -13.52 9.95 6.75
N LEU A 54 -13.98 10.59 7.83
CA LEU A 54 -13.10 11.21 8.84
C LEU A 54 -12.56 10.17 9.83
N GLU A 55 -13.40 9.22 10.20
CA GLU A 55 -13.10 8.23 11.25
C GLU A 55 -12.53 6.91 10.72
N CYS A 56 -12.72 6.58 9.44
CA CYS A 56 -12.31 5.30 8.87
C CYS A 56 -10.80 5.04 8.97
N GLY A 57 -10.44 3.75 9.06
CA GLY A 57 -9.08 3.26 9.11
C GLY A 57 -8.39 3.19 7.75
N VAL A 58 -7.15 2.71 7.73
CA VAL A 58 -6.41 2.43 6.48
C VAL A 58 -7.12 1.29 5.75
N GLY A 59 -7.38 1.47 4.45
CA GLY A 59 -8.10 0.50 3.62
C GLY A 59 -9.62 0.57 3.73
N GLU A 60 -10.18 1.41 4.59
CA GLU A 60 -11.61 1.64 4.71
C GLU A 60 -12.02 2.93 3.99
N GLY A 61 -13.18 2.89 3.34
CA GLY A 61 -13.66 4.02 2.55
C GLY A 61 -15.06 3.82 1.98
N ILE A 62 -15.45 4.71 1.08
CA ILE A 62 -16.73 4.69 0.37
C ILE A 62 -16.48 4.43 -1.11
N PHE A 63 -17.23 3.48 -1.64
CA PHE A 63 -17.28 3.15 -3.05
C PHE A 63 -18.56 3.70 -3.68
N PHE A 64 -18.38 4.40 -4.80
CA PHE A 64 -19.46 4.98 -5.59
C PHE A 64 -19.59 4.23 -6.90
N ALA A 65 -20.80 3.80 -7.23
CA ALA A 65 -21.15 3.26 -8.53
C ALA A 65 -22.40 3.99 -9.04
N GLY A 66 -22.18 5.02 -9.85
CA GLY A 66 -23.22 5.98 -10.22
C GLY A 66 -23.83 6.63 -8.98
N ASN A 67 -25.12 6.38 -8.72
CA ASN A 67 -25.87 6.99 -7.60
C ASN A 67 -25.87 6.14 -6.32
N LYS A 68 -25.16 5.00 -6.31
CA LYS A 68 -25.11 4.10 -5.16
C LYS A 68 -23.81 4.30 -4.40
N HIS A 69 -23.91 4.43 -3.10
CA HIS A 69 -22.79 4.54 -2.19
C HIS A 69 -22.73 3.30 -1.30
N ALA A 70 -21.56 2.71 -1.14
CA ALA A 70 -21.34 1.56 -0.27
C ALA A 70 -20.06 1.78 0.54
N ALA A 71 -20.10 1.53 1.85
CA ALA A 71 -18.89 1.44 2.65
C ALA A 71 -18.13 0.16 2.26
N ILE A 72 -16.85 0.28 1.97
CA ILE A 72 -16.01 -0.87 1.66
C ILE A 72 -14.74 -0.87 2.51
N LYS A 73 -14.24 -2.09 2.76
CA LYS A 73 -12.98 -2.34 3.43
C LYS A 73 -12.12 -3.20 2.50
N VAL A 74 -11.03 -2.62 2.06
CA VAL A 74 -10.01 -3.29 1.25
C VAL A 74 -9.08 -4.02 2.20
N VAL A 75 -9.02 -5.35 2.03
CA VAL A 75 -8.07 -6.22 2.73
C VAL A 75 -7.10 -6.77 1.69
N ALA A 76 -5.80 -6.63 1.95
CA ALA A 76 -4.78 -7.25 1.12
C ALA A 76 -4.83 -8.77 1.32
N SER A 77 -4.66 -9.53 0.25
CA SER A 77 -4.39 -10.97 0.35
C SER A 77 -2.97 -11.17 0.90
N TYR A 78 -2.76 -12.22 1.69
CA TYR A 78 -1.48 -12.57 2.30
C TYR A 78 -0.32 -12.67 1.27
N THR A 79 -0.65 -12.93 0.00
CA THR A 79 0.29 -13.08 -1.11
C THR A 79 0.73 -11.74 -1.72
N GLU A 80 -0.08 -10.68 -1.65
CA GLU A 80 0.27 -9.34 -2.18
C GLU A 80 1.05 -8.50 -1.15
N ASP A 81 0.84 -8.76 0.15
CA ASP A 81 1.54 -8.10 1.26
C ASP A 81 3.06 -8.35 1.23
N GLN A 82 3.49 -9.54 0.79
CA GLN A 82 4.90 -9.88 0.65
C GLN A 82 5.60 -9.23 -0.56
N LEU A 83 4.84 -8.79 -1.57
CA LEU A 83 5.39 -8.25 -2.82
C LEU A 83 5.39 -6.71 -2.87
N ILE A 84 4.48 -6.06 -2.13
CA ILE A 84 4.24 -4.61 -2.22
C ILE A 84 4.10 -4.01 -0.81
N THR A 85 4.98 -4.37 0.12
CA THR A 85 5.04 -3.62 1.37
C THR A 85 5.84 -2.33 1.15
N SER A 86 5.21 -1.20 1.43
CA SER A 86 5.87 0.13 1.47
C SER A 86 6.21 0.54 2.90
N ASP A 87 6.02 -0.36 3.88
CA ASP A 87 6.31 -0.08 5.28
C ASP A 87 7.83 -0.13 5.52
N PRO A 88 8.46 0.99 5.95
CA PRO A 88 9.91 1.07 6.13
C PRO A 88 10.45 0.01 7.11
N ARG A 89 9.60 -0.44 8.05
CA ARG A 89 9.96 -1.43 9.06
C ARG A 89 10.08 -2.83 8.49
N GLN A 90 9.20 -3.23 7.58
CA GLN A 90 9.28 -4.54 6.92
C GLN A 90 10.42 -4.59 5.90
N LEU A 91 10.76 -3.46 5.25
CA LEU A 91 11.97 -3.36 4.42
C LEU A 91 13.26 -3.59 5.22
N LEU A 92 13.35 -3.04 6.43
CA LEU A 92 14.49 -3.26 7.33
C LEU A 92 14.59 -4.72 7.79
N GLU A 93 13.45 -5.35 8.12
CA GLU A 93 13.43 -6.78 8.48
C GLU A 93 13.86 -7.68 7.30
N ILE A 94 13.50 -7.31 6.06
CA ILE A 94 13.94 -8.03 4.86
C ILE A 94 15.44 -7.82 4.60
N GLU A 95 15.98 -6.62 4.81
CA GLU A 95 17.43 -6.37 4.73
C GLU A 95 18.22 -7.12 5.80
N GLU A 96 17.73 -7.14 7.04
CA GLU A 96 18.36 -7.89 8.14
C GLU A 96 18.31 -9.40 7.87
N ALA A 97 17.16 -9.92 7.44
CA ALA A 97 17.00 -11.33 7.08
C ALA A 97 17.90 -11.73 5.90
N ARG A 98 18.05 -10.84 4.89
CA ARG A 98 18.96 -11.08 3.76
C ARG A 98 20.42 -11.08 4.21
N ARG A 99 20.79 -10.17 5.11
CA ARG A 99 22.16 -10.08 5.65
C ARG A 99 22.50 -11.29 6.54
N GLU A 100 21.56 -11.80 7.33
CA GLU A 100 21.73 -13.05 8.09
C GLU A 100 21.84 -14.29 7.18
N PHE A 101 21.05 -14.35 6.11
CA PHE A 101 21.09 -15.46 5.16
C PHE A 101 22.42 -15.51 4.40
N ASP A 102 22.94 -14.36 3.95
CA ASP A 102 24.25 -14.26 3.29
C ASP A 102 25.40 -14.61 4.26
N ALA A 103 25.29 -14.21 5.54
CA ALA A 103 26.28 -14.55 6.56
C ALA A 103 26.28 -16.06 6.89
N ARG A 104 25.11 -16.71 6.92
CA ARG A 104 25.01 -18.17 7.12
C ARG A 104 25.57 -18.95 5.93
N ASN A 105 25.28 -18.54 4.69
CA ASN A 105 25.84 -19.17 3.50
C ASN A 105 27.37 -19.02 3.38
N GLN A 106 27.94 -17.90 3.85
CA GLN A 106 29.40 -17.75 3.91
C GLN A 106 30.05 -18.61 5.01
N ALA A 107 29.35 -18.88 6.11
CA ALA A 107 29.82 -19.76 7.17
C ALA A 107 29.76 -21.25 6.76
N GLU A 108 28.70 -21.69 6.08
CA GLU A 108 28.57 -23.08 5.60
C GLU A 108 29.48 -23.40 4.40
N GLY A 109 29.85 -22.40 3.60
CA GLY A 109 30.82 -22.57 2.50
C GLY A 109 32.29 -22.67 2.94
N ALA A 110 32.62 -22.26 4.17
CA ALA A 110 33.98 -22.29 4.69
C ALA A 110 34.37 -23.64 5.33
N ASP A 111 33.40 -24.46 5.75
CA ASP A 111 33.64 -25.73 6.46
C ASP A 111 33.97 -26.92 5.52
N ILE A 112 33.75 -26.76 4.21
CA ILE A 112 33.99 -27.81 3.20
C ILE A 112 35.41 -27.73 2.58
N GLY A 113 36.17 -26.67 2.88
CA GLY A 113 37.48 -26.39 2.29
C GLY A 113 38.69 -27.09 2.94
N ASP A 114 38.55 -27.62 4.15
CA ASP A 114 39.68 -28.08 4.98
C ASP A 114 39.90 -29.61 5.01
N LEU A 115 39.30 -30.39 4.08
CA LEU A 115 39.39 -31.86 4.08
C LEU A 115 40.17 -32.52 2.92
N GLU A 116 40.83 -31.77 2.03
CA GLU A 116 41.56 -32.35 0.87
C GLU A 116 43.11 -32.25 0.90
N GLU A 117 43.76 -32.23 2.07
CA GLU A 117 45.21 -32.51 2.15
C GLU A 117 45.55 -33.64 3.12
N GLY A 118 45.19 -34.87 2.72
CA GLY A 118 45.63 -36.09 3.38
C GLY A 118 46.25 -37.08 2.40
N THR A 119 47.54 -37.36 2.60
CA THR A 119 48.33 -38.52 2.12
C THR A 119 49.21 -38.35 0.86
N VAL A 120 50.41 -37.81 1.06
CA VAL A 120 51.59 -38.23 0.26
C VAL A 120 52.31 -39.33 1.03
N LEU A 121 52.28 -40.55 0.51
CA LEU A 121 53.01 -41.72 1.05
C LEU A 121 54.52 -41.58 0.78
N PRO A 122 55.41 -41.90 1.75
CA PRO A 122 56.84 -42.00 1.49
C PRO A 122 57.20 -43.37 0.88
N THR A 123 58.17 -43.39 -0.06
CA THR A 123 58.84 -44.59 -0.57
C THR A 123 59.81 -45.17 0.45
#